data_AF-A0A848KFR1-F1
#
_entry.id   AF-A0A848KFR1-F1
#
_cell.length_a   1.000
_cell.length_b   1.000
_cell.length_c   1.000
_cell.angle_alpha   90.00
_cell.angle_beta   90.00
_cell.angle_gamma   90.00
#
_symmetry.space_group_name_H-M   'P 1'
#
loop_
_entity.id
_entity.type
_entity.pdbx_description
1 polymer ?
#
loop_
_entity_poly.entity_id
_entity_poly.type
_entity_poly.pdbx_seq_one_letter_code
_entity_poly.pdbx_strand_id
1 'polypeptide(L)'
;MLKGFKDFLFKGNIIDLAIAFVMGTAFTAVVKSFTDGIINPLIARIGGSSGIGLGFQLGENDNKATFVDLGTVITAGINFVLIAAVLYFVLVVPVDSIKKRKIQEGNEELTDNDVLIQIRDLLSGANEKPHN
;
A
#
# COMPACT_ATOMS: atom_id res chain seq x y z
N MET A 1 -21.92 -20.72 -20.14
CA MET A 1 -20.65 -20.05 -19.83
C MET A 1 -20.84 -18.72 -19.12
N LEU A 2 -21.66 -17.78 -19.65
CA LEU A 2 -21.95 -16.49 -18.99
C LEU A 2 -22.47 -16.63 -17.54
N LYS A 3 -23.35 -17.60 -17.26
CA LYS A 3 -23.86 -17.86 -15.90
C LYS A 3 -22.75 -18.31 -14.94
N GLY A 4 -21.88 -19.23 -15.37
CA GLY A 4 -20.74 -19.69 -14.56
C GLY A 4 -19.66 -18.62 -14.35
N PHE A 5 -19.46 -17.72 -15.32
CA PHE A 5 -18.60 -16.55 -15.16
C PHE A 5 -19.19 -15.55 -14.16
N LYS A 6 -20.49 -15.30 -14.24
CA LYS A 6 -21.24 -14.50 -13.26
C LYS A 6 -21.06 -15.07 -11.86
N ASP A 7 -21.34 -16.37 -11.68
CA ASP A 7 -21.23 -17.06 -10.38
C ASP A 7 -19.79 -17.08 -9.84
N PHE A 8 -18.78 -17.10 -10.71
CA PHE A 8 -17.38 -16.94 -10.33
C PHE A 8 -17.08 -15.53 -9.81
N LEU A 9 -17.50 -14.47 -10.52
CA LEU A 9 -17.32 -13.09 -10.07
C LEU A 9 -18.05 -12.82 -8.76
N PHE A 10 -19.25 -13.36 -8.57
CA PHE A 10 -20.01 -13.19 -7.32
C PHE A 10 -19.46 -13.98 -6.12
N LYS A 11 -18.35 -14.72 -6.27
CA LYS A 11 -17.55 -15.11 -5.10
C LYS A 11 -16.97 -13.83 -4.50
N GLY A 12 -17.55 -13.35 -3.41
CA GLY A 12 -17.29 -12.02 -2.83
C GLY A 12 -15.81 -11.61 -2.74
N ASN A 13 -14.93 -12.55 -2.39
CA ASN A 13 -13.49 -12.30 -2.31
C ASN A 13 -12.83 -11.81 -3.63
N ILE A 14 -13.40 -12.12 -4.80
CA ILE A 14 -12.82 -11.75 -6.11
C ILE A 14 -13.13 -10.30 -6.47
N ILE A 15 -14.35 -9.85 -6.19
CA ILE A 15 -14.75 -8.47 -6.48
C ILE A 15 -13.94 -7.50 -5.61
N ASP A 16 -13.83 -7.79 -4.32
CA ASP A 16 -13.08 -6.93 -3.39
C ASP A 16 -11.59 -6.87 -3.77
N LEU A 17 -11.00 -8.00 -4.14
CA LEU A 17 -9.63 -8.05 -4.63
C LEU A 17 -9.44 -7.27 -5.94
N ALA A 18 -10.40 -7.37 -6.87
CA ALA A 18 -10.35 -6.64 -8.13
C ALA A 18 -10.45 -5.12 -7.91
N ILE A 19 -11.35 -4.68 -7.03
CA ILE A 19 -11.48 -3.27 -6.65
C ILE A 19 -10.18 -2.77 -6.01
N ALA A 20 -9.62 -3.52 -5.05
CA ALA A 20 -8.37 -3.17 -4.40
C ALA A 20 -7.22 -2.99 -5.41
N PHE A 21 -7.11 -3.90 -6.39
CA PHE A 21 -6.08 -3.82 -7.43
C PHE A 21 -6.26 -2.61 -8.36
N VAL A 22 -7.47 -2.35 -8.83
CA VAL A 22 -7.77 -1.20 -9.70
C VAL A 22 -7.52 0.11 -8.96
N MET A 23 -7.94 0.20 -7.69
CA MET A 23 -7.70 1.40 -6.88
C MET A 23 -6.22 1.61 -6.59
N GLY A 24 -5.47 0.56 -6.27
CA GLY A 24 -4.03 0.64 -6.00
C GLY A 24 -3.22 1.08 -7.23
N THR A 25 -3.56 0.57 -8.41
CA THR A 25 -2.90 0.96 -9.67
C THR A 25 -3.24 2.38 -10.08
N ALA A 26 -4.51 2.80 -9.96
CA ALA A 26 -4.94 4.17 -10.22
C ALA A 26 -4.24 5.17 -9.29
N PHE A 27 -4.15 4.86 -8.00
CA PHE A 27 -3.48 5.72 -7.03
C PHE A 27 -1.97 5.86 -7.34
N THR A 28 -1.30 4.74 -7.63
CA THR A 28 0.11 4.74 -8.03
C THR A 28 0.34 5.62 -9.28
N ALA A 29 -0.56 5.56 -10.25
CA ALA A 29 -0.49 6.38 -11.46
C ALA A 29 -0.63 7.88 -11.16
N VAL A 30 -1.50 8.28 -10.22
CA VAL A 30 -1.66 9.68 -9.79
C VAL A 30 -0.36 10.20 -9.15
N VAL A 31 0.21 9.45 -8.20
CA VAL A 31 1.46 9.86 -7.54
C VAL A 31 2.61 9.90 -8.53
N LYS A 32 2.69 8.91 -9.44
CA LYS A 32 3.71 8.90 -10.50
C LYS A 32 3.57 10.12 -11.42
N SER A 33 2.36 10.48 -11.84
CA SER A 33 2.11 11.68 -12.67
C SER A 33 2.57 12.96 -11.97
N PHE A 34 2.32 13.07 -10.67
CA PHE A 34 2.80 14.19 -9.85
C PHE A 34 4.33 14.21 -9.77
N THR A 35 4.97 13.07 -9.50
CA THR A 35 6.43 12.95 -9.45
C THR A 35 7.04 13.32 -10.80
N ASP A 36 6.51 12.78 -11.89
CA ASP A 36 6.99 13.04 -13.24
C ASP A 36 6.80 14.50 -13.68
N GLY A 37 5.67 15.11 -13.31
CA GLY A 37 5.33 16.47 -13.71
C GLY A 37 6.01 17.56 -12.88
N ILE A 38 6.31 17.30 -11.60
CA ILE A 38 6.81 18.33 -10.67
C ILE A 38 8.19 17.98 -10.12
N ILE A 39 8.38 16.76 -9.65
CA ILE A 39 9.62 16.35 -8.96
C ILE A 39 10.76 16.13 -9.96
N ASN A 40 10.51 15.42 -11.07
CA ASN A 40 11.55 15.12 -12.06
C ASN A 40 12.16 16.39 -12.67
N PRO A 41 11.39 17.42 -13.07
CA PRO A 41 11.97 18.68 -13.55
C PRO A 41 12.83 19.40 -12.50
N LEU A 42 12.45 19.33 -11.21
CA LEU A 42 13.22 19.94 -10.12
C LEU A 42 14.55 19.22 -9.92
N ILE A 43 14.55 17.88 -9.92
CA ILE A 43 15.77 17.06 -9.84
C ILE A 43 16.65 17.31 -11.06
N ALA A 44 16.07 17.31 -12.26
CA ALA A 44 16.79 17.54 -13.52
C ALA A 44 17.47 18.91 -13.54
N ARG A 45 16.84 19.94 -12.96
CA ARG A 45 17.44 21.28 -12.84
C ARG A 45 18.64 21.29 -11.91
N ILE A 46 18.58 20.56 -10.79
CA ILE A 46 19.68 20.48 -9.81
C ILE A 46 20.83 19.62 -10.35
N GLY A 47 20.52 18.62 -11.17
CA GLY A 47 21.51 17.75 -11.82
C GLY A 47 22.37 18.42 -12.90
N GLY A 48 22.05 19.64 -13.34
CA GLY A 48 22.81 20.35 -14.38
C GLY A 48 22.15 20.29 -15.77
N SER A 49 22.32 21.36 -16.55
CA SER A 49 21.48 21.70 -17.72
C SER A 49 21.70 20.88 -19.00
N SER A 50 22.09 19.62 -18.90
CA SER A 50 22.19 18.72 -20.05
C SER A 50 21.81 17.34 -19.58
N GLY A 51 20.90 16.69 -20.29
CA GLY A 51 20.14 15.53 -19.84
C GLY A 51 20.94 14.52 -18.99
N ILE A 52 20.30 14.04 -17.94
CA ILE A 52 20.82 12.96 -17.09
C ILE A 52 22.12 13.34 -16.35
N GLY A 53 22.08 14.42 -15.59
CA GLY A 53 23.24 14.99 -14.90
C GLY A 53 23.81 14.22 -13.70
N LEU A 54 23.52 12.93 -13.54
CA LEU A 54 24.21 12.05 -12.58
C LEU A 54 24.58 10.69 -13.19
N GLY A 55 24.42 10.55 -14.51
CA GLY A 55 24.74 9.30 -15.18
C GLY A 55 26.21 9.19 -15.54
N PHE A 56 26.81 8.04 -15.30
CA PHE A 56 28.17 7.74 -15.76
C PHE A 56 28.14 6.53 -16.70
N GLN A 57 28.91 6.62 -17.79
CA GLN A 57 29.02 5.53 -18.75
C GLN A 57 30.15 4.61 -18.30
N LEU A 58 29.85 3.31 -18.12
CA LEU A 58 30.91 2.32 -17.92
C LEU A 58 31.27 1.76 -19.30
N GLY A 59 32.53 1.88 -19.74
CA GLY A 59 33.02 1.28 -20.99
C GLY A 59 33.09 2.25 -22.18
N GLU A 60 33.31 1.71 -23.38
CA GLU A 60 33.55 2.50 -24.60
C GLU A 60 32.41 3.49 -24.90
N ASN A 61 32.83 4.68 -25.35
CA ASN A 61 32.07 5.92 -25.53
C ASN A 61 31.00 5.86 -26.65
N ASP A 62 30.14 4.84 -26.68
CA ASP A 62 28.89 4.85 -27.47
C ASP A 62 27.87 3.76 -27.11
N ASN A 63 28.18 2.85 -26.18
CA ASN A 63 27.23 1.79 -25.84
C ASN A 63 26.17 2.27 -24.82
N LYS A 64 24.98 2.64 -25.33
CA LYS A 64 23.82 3.04 -24.52
C LYS A 64 23.37 2.00 -23.49
N ALA A 65 23.75 0.72 -23.68
CA ALA A 65 23.43 -0.36 -22.76
C ALA A 65 24.23 -0.31 -21.44
N THR A 66 25.34 0.42 -21.40
CA THR A 66 26.22 0.48 -20.21
C THR A 66 26.23 1.87 -19.56
N PHE A 67 25.24 2.70 -19.90
CA PHE A 67 25.01 3.98 -19.27
C PHE A 67 24.24 3.80 -17.96
N VAL A 68 24.85 4.14 -16.83
CA VAL A 68 24.21 4.08 -15.52
C VAL A 68 23.56 5.42 -15.23
N ASP A 69 22.23 5.48 -15.21
CA ASP A 69 21.48 6.68 -14.87
C ASP A 69 21.11 6.71 -13.38
N LEU A 70 21.94 7.38 -12.56
CA LEU A 70 21.65 7.59 -11.14
C LEU A 70 20.46 8.52 -10.90
N GLY A 71 20.14 9.41 -11.84
CA GLY A 71 19.00 10.32 -11.74
C GLY A 71 17.68 9.58 -11.73
N THR A 72 17.56 8.54 -12.57
CA THR A 72 16.37 7.69 -12.61
C THR A 72 16.23 6.84 -11.34
N VAL A 73 17.35 6.39 -10.75
CA VAL A 73 17.33 5.66 -9.47
C VAL A 73 16.88 6.56 -8.31
N ILE A 74 17.42 7.77 -8.21
CA ILE A 74 17.02 8.75 -7.19
C ILE A 74 15.54 9.12 -7.33
N THR A 75 15.09 9.33 -8.56
CA THR A 75 13.69 9.61 -8.89
C THR A 75 12.79 8.46 -8.44
N ALA A 76 13.16 7.21 -8.75
CA ALA A 76 12.41 6.04 -8.31
C ALA A 76 12.34 5.94 -6.78
N GLY A 77 13.44 6.23 -6.07
CA GLY A 77 13.47 6.28 -4.61
C GLY A 77 12.55 7.35 -4.03
N ILE A 78 12.55 8.56 -4.60
CA ILE A 78 11.64 9.63 -4.18
C ILE A 78 10.19 9.26 -4.45
N ASN A 79 9.89 8.69 -5.61
CA ASN A 79 8.54 8.24 -5.93
C ASN A 79 8.05 7.18 -4.93
N PHE A 80 8.89 6.22 -4.56
CA PHE A 80 8.58 5.21 -3.55
C PHE A 80 8.25 5.84 -2.19
N VAL A 81 9.09 6.77 -1.72
CA VAL A 81 8.86 7.47 -0.44
C VAL A 81 7.57 8.29 -0.48
N LEU A 82 7.27 8.97 -1.59
CA LEU A 82 6.03 9.73 -1.74
C LEU A 82 4.81 8.83 -1.71
N ILE A 83 4.79 7.73 -2.46
CA ILE A 83 3.67 6.78 -2.44
C ILE A 83 3.48 6.24 -1.01
N ALA A 84 4.55 5.82 -0.35
CA ALA A 84 4.50 5.32 1.02
C ALA A 84 3.97 6.38 2.00
N ALA A 85 4.44 7.62 1.89
CA ALA A 85 3.99 8.73 2.73
C ALA A 85 2.50 9.01 2.54
N VAL A 86 2.02 9.09 1.31
CA VAL A 86 0.60 9.36 1.07
C VAL A 86 -0.28 8.20 1.54
N LEU A 87 0.12 6.94 1.29
CA LEU A 87 -0.61 5.77 1.82
C LEU A 87 -0.66 5.78 3.35
N TYR A 88 0.46 6.11 4.00
CA TYR A 88 0.51 6.22 5.45
C TYR A 88 -0.42 7.31 5.99
N PHE A 89 -0.35 8.53 5.44
CA PHE A 89 -1.16 9.64 5.92
C PHE A 89 -2.65 9.52 5.58
N VAL A 90 -3.00 8.94 4.42
CA VAL A 90 -4.39 8.85 3.95
C VAL A 90 -5.09 7.57 4.44
N LEU A 91 -4.38 6.46 4.63
CA LEU A 91 -4.98 5.20 5.06
C LEU A 91 -4.65 4.88 6.52
N VAL A 92 -3.36 4.84 6.87
CA VAL A 92 -2.93 4.35 8.19
C VAL A 92 -3.33 5.30 9.31
N VAL A 93 -3.01 6.59 9.18
CA VAL A 93 -3.32 7.61 10.22
C VAL A 93 -4.82 7.68 10.57
N PRO A 94 -5.76 7.78 9.61
CA PRO A 94 -7.18 7.83 9.96
C PRO A 94 -7.70 6.49 10.50
N VAL A 95 -7.25 5.35 9.97
CA VAL A 95 -7.64 4.03 10.49
C VAL A 95 -7.16 3.86 11.94
N ASP A 96 -5.92 4.21 12.24
CA ASP A 96 -5.37 4.19 13.60
C ASP A 96 -6.11 5.17 14.51
N SER A 97 -6.47 6.36 14.02
CA SER A 97 -7.23 7.34 14.79
C SER A 97 -8.64 6.84 15.11
N ILE A 98 -9.32 6.21 14.16
CA ILE A 98 -10.66 5.62 14.36
C ILE A 98 -10.57 4.46 15.35
N LYS A 99 -9.56 3.59 15.21
CA LYS A 99 -9.33 2.46 16.11
C LYS A 99 -9.09 2.93 17.54
N LYS A 100 -8.26 3.96 17.74
CA LYS A 100 -8.02 4.57 19.07
C LYS A 100 -9.29 5.17 19.67
N ARG A 101 -10.15 5.80 18.85
CA ARG A 101 -11.42 6.36 19.32
C ARG A 101 -12.43 5.28 19.71
N LYS A 102 -12.54 4.20 18.92
CA LYS A 102 -13.42 3.06 19.22
C LYS A 102 -13.02 2.34 20.52
N ILE A 103 -11.72 2.20 20.79
CA ILE A 103 -11.19 1.62 22.05
C ILE A 103 -11.55 2.50 23.26
N GLN A 104 -11.51 3.83 23.13
CA GLN A 104 -11.88 4.74 24.22
C GLN A 104 -13.39 4.79 24.49
N GLU A 105 -14.23 4.56 23.48
CA GLU A 105 -15.69 4.51 23.61
C GLU A 105 -16.20 3.16 24.13
N GLY A 106 -15.30 2.23 24.52
CA GLY A 106 -15.67 0.91 25.04
C GLY A 106 -16.35 -0.01 24.02
N ASN A 107 -16.41 0.43 22.75
CA ASN A 107 -17.00 -0.33 21.66
C ASN A 107 -15.87 -1.07 20.94
N GLU A 108 -15.29 -2.05 21.64
CA GLU A 108 -14.49 -3.07 20.98
C GLU A 108 -15.45 -3.87 20.11
N GLU A 109 -15.47 -3.54 18.82
CA GLU A 109 -16.10 -4.39 17.81
C GLU A 109 -15.26 -5.66 17.75
N LEU A 110 -15.60 -6.62 18.61
CA LEU A 110 -14.92 -7.90 18.74
C LEU A 110 -14.95 -8.57 17.37
N THR A 111 -13.79 -8.97 16.86
CA THR A 111 -13.79 -9.82 15.68
C THR A 111 -14.45 -11.16 16.03
N ASP A 112 -14.99 -11.87 15.04
CA ASP A 112 -15.62 -13.17 15.28
C ASP A 112 -14.69 -14.13 16.06
N ASN A 113 -13.38 -14.05 15.81
CA ASN A 113 -12.38 -14.82 16.56
C ASN A 113 -12.28 -14.37 18.03
N ASP A 114 -12.31 -13.07 18.31
CA ASP A 114 -12.29 -12.56 19.69
C ASP A 114 -13.54 -13.01 20.46
N VAL A 115 -14.71 -13.00 19.81
CA VAL A 115 -15.96 -13.52 20.38
C VAL A 115 -15.84 -15.02 20.65
N LEU A 116 -15.29 -15.81 19.72
CA LEU A 116 -15.09 -17.24 19.91
C LEU A 116 -14.11 -17.56 21.05
N ILE A 117 -13.05 -16.76 21.20
CA ILE A 117 -12.11 -16.86 22.32
C ILE A 117 -12.83 -16.56 23.65
N GLN A 118 -13.61 -15.49 23.72
CA GLN A 118 -14.41 -15.18 24.91
C GLN A 118 -15.40 -16.29 25.25
N ILE A 119 -16.10 -16.84 24.26
CA ILE A 119 -17.02 -17.97 24.46
C ILE A 119 -16.27 -19.20 24.99
N ARG A 120 -15.10 -19.53 24.41
CA ARG A 120 -14.24 -20.62 24.89
C ARG A 120 -13.85 -20.41 26.35
N ASP A 121 -13.38 -19.21 26.69
CA ASP A 121 -12.89 -18.90 28.02
C ASP A 121 -14.02 -18.93 29.05
N LEU A 122 -15.22 -18.43 28.69
CA LEU A 122 -16.43 -18.54 29.51
C LEU A 122 -16.88 -20.00 29.71
N LEU A 123 -16.79 -20.84 28.67
CA LEU A 123 -17.11 -22.27 28.76
C LEU A 123 -16.09 -23.05 29.59
N SER A 124 -14.80 -22.77 29.41
CA SER A 124 -13.72 -23.36 30.21
C SER A 124 -13.86 -22.97 31.68
N GLY A 125 -14.07 -21.68 31.98
CA GLY A 125 -14.29 -21.22 33.36
C GLY A 125 -15.60 -21.70 33.98
N ALA A 126 -16.64 -21.99 33.18
CA ALA A 126 -17.87 -22.62 33.66
C ALA A 126 -17.69 -24.10 34.01
N ASN A 127 -16.81 -24.81 33.29
CA ASN A 127 -16.55 -26.24 33.49
C ASN A 127 -15.59 -26.53 34.68
N GLU A 128 -14.93 -25.50 35.22
CA GLU A 128 -14.06 -25.59 36.40
C GLU A 128 -14.79 -25.41 37.74
N LYS A 129 -16.08 -25.05 37.76
CA LYS A 129 -16.86 -25.00 39.00
C LYS A 129 -17.22 -26.42 39.45
N PRO A 130 -16.73 -26.93 40.59
CA PRO A 130 -17.15 -28.23 41.10
C PRO A 130 -18.64 -28.18 41.40
N HIS A 131 -19.37 -29.15 40.84
CA HIS A 131 -20.73 -29.47 41.24
C HIS A 131 -20.76 -29.73 42.75
N ASN A 132 -21.31 -28.79 43.52
CA ASN A 132 -21.82 -29.04 44.87
C ASN A 132 -23.27 -29.51 44.79
#